data_AF-A0A0B6X4Y0-F1
#
_entry.id   AF-A0A0B6X4Y0-F1
#
_cell.length_a   1.000
_cell.length_b   1.000
_cell.length_c   1.000
_cell.angle_alpha   90.00
_cell.angle_beta   90.00
_cell.angle_gamma   90.00
#
_symmetry.space_group_name_H-M   'P 1'
#
loop_
_entity.id
_entity.type
_entity.pdbx_description
1 polymer ?
#
loop_
_entity_poly.entity_id
_entity_poly.type
_entity_poly.pdbx_seq_one_letter_code
_entity_poly.pdbx_strand_id
1 'polypeptide(L)'
;MKEIRYSATVQEQQTLSDTKGVGSETDKLKDKFKDGSIPLQTDFNQLIDIADIGRKACGQSPQQNGPGKGLKLDDSGTLSLKMGTISSQDFSPLILEKDILSVDLGSGLINNANGISVGQGNGIVVNKNDVAVKLVTNKGMVVDANGIAIKPGDGVKFSSDGALAAKSADSTITVDSSGIKVKVNTGKGIKVDNGLQVYLHENGGIGYNSAGICIKTGNGIKIDGDRVAIDPNKVLPKGMIVMFSGSTVPQGWALCDGNNGTPNLIDRFILGGKISDINSKNNATLSGSGNSKKCNKNSDNKVVSVNVKIKDTELTLSQMPKHEHTGGMPYHNSTGFRNGYYKTGENSYQLDNRLENGYMSNNAFIPRSLISYDNKNPYYPYTSSKGDGKGHSHGADATANAHNHITDIMPPYYILAFIIKL
;
A
#
# COMPACT_ATOMS: atom_id res chain seq x y z
N MET A 1 -74.07 -47.61 106.28
CA MET A 1 -74.38 -46.99 104.98
C MET A 1 -73.30 -45.93 104.71
N LYS A 2 -72.62 -46.04 103.56
CA LYS A 2 -71.77 -45.04 102.87
C LYS A 2 -70.40 -44.64 103.45
N GLU A 3 -69.41 -44.87 102.58
CA GLU A 3 -68.01 -44.38 102.59
C GLU A 3 -67.91 -42.87 102.75
N ILE A 4 -66.81 -42.43 103.38
CA ILE A 4 -66.03 -41.26 102.96
C ILE A 4 -64.55 -41.63 103.06
N ARG A 5 -63.82 -41.41 101.96
CA ARG A 5 -62.36 -41.56 101.78
C ARG A 5 -61.60 -40.32 102.29
N TYR A 6 -60.27 -40.36 102.19
CA TYR A 6 -59.22 -39.41 102.63
C TYR A 6 -58.65 -39.77 104.01
N SER A 7 -57.35 -39.88 104.23
CA SER A 7 -56.16 -39.59 103.42
C SER A 7 -55.00 -40.31 104.09
N ALA A 8 -54.07 -40.90 103.33
CA ALA A 8 -52.88 -41.51 103.87
C ALA A 8 -51.97 -40.42 104.48
N THR A 9 -52.00 -40.27 105.80
CA THR A 9 -50.95 -39.56 106.53
C THR A 9 -49.76 -40.50 106.58
N VAL A 10 -48.82 -40.30 105.66
CA VAL A 10 -47.46 -40.81 105.81
C VAL A 10 -46.94 -40.24 107.13
N GLN A 11 -46.70 -41.11 108.10
CA GLN A 11 -45.98 -40.74 109.31
C GLN A 11 -44.56 -40.43 108.85
N GLU A 12 -44.24 -39.13 108.76
CA GLU A 12 -42.88 -38.64 108.60
C GLU A 12 -42.02 -39.26 109.70
N GLN A 13 -41.12 -40.14 109.26
CA GLN A 13 -40.03 -40.63 110.05
C GLN A 13 -39.04 -39.48 110.23
N GLN A 14 -38.96 -38.99 111.46
CA GLN A 14 -37.87 -38.24 112.07
C GLN A 14 -36.91 -37.54 111.11
N THR A 15 -37.10 -36.23 110.95
CA THR A 15 -35.99 -35.31 110.75
C THR A 15 -35.07 -35.38 111.97
N LEU A 16 -34.08 -36.28 111.90
CA LEU A 16 -32.86 -36.18 112.70
C LEU A 16 -31.80 -35.58 111.80
N SER A 17 -31.38 -34.38 112.17
CA SER A 17 -30.22 -33.68 111.65
C SER A 17 -28.98 -34.57 111.79
N ASP A 18 -28.58 -35.23 110.71
CA ASP A 18 -27.27 -35.87 110.61
C ASP A 18 -26.20 -34.78 110.43
N THR A 19 -25.87 -34.11 111.53
CA THR A 19 -24.54 -33.56 111.73
C THR A 19 -23.57 -34.75 111.73
N LYS A 20 -22.96 -35.03 110.57
CA LYS A 20 -21.79 -35.92 110.41
C LYS A 20 -20.55 -35.32 111.09
N GLY A 21 -20.62 -35.06 112.39
CA GLY A 21 -19.47 -34.82 113.24
C GLY A 21 -19.07 -36.13 113.91
N VAL A 22 -17.77 -36.44 113.94
CA VAL A 22 -17.27 -37.55 114.77
C VAL A 22 -16.99 -36.99 116.16
N GLY A 23 -17.58 -37.60 117.20
CA GLY A 23 -17.48 -37.17 118.60
C GLY A 23 -18.55 -36.16 119.02
N SER A 24 -18.66 -35.89 120.33
CA SER A 24 -19.54 -34.83 120.84
C SER A 24 -19.01 -33.45 120.45
N GLU A 25 -19.87 -32.42 120.45
CA GLU A 25 -19.43 -31.03 120.21
C GLU A 25 -18.23 -30.67 121.09
N THR A 26 -17.25 -29.96 120.53
CA THR A 26 -15.96 -29.70 121.17
C THR A 26 -16.11 -29.12 122.58
N ASP A 27 -17.10 -28.25 122.79
CA ASP A 27 -17.34 -27.62 124.09
C ASP A 27 -17.94 -28.60 125.12
N LYS A 28 -18.78 -29.55 124.68
CA LYS A 28 -19.24 -30.66 125.53
C LYS A 28 -18.09 -31.56 125.94
N LEU A 29 -17.16 -31.83 125.01
CA LEU A 29 -15.94 -32.57 125.35
C LEU A 29 -15.10 -31.80 126.37
N LYS A 30 -14.82 -30.51 126.15
CA LYS A 30 -14.06 -29.67 127.10
C LYS A 30 -14.69 -29.66 128.50
N ASP A 31 -16.01 -29.61 128.58
CA ASP A 31 -16.74 -29.68 129.85
C ASP A 31 -16.56 -31.00 130.60
N LYS A 32 -16.33 -32.10 129.88
CA LYS A 32 -16.01 -33.41 130.47
C LYS A 32 -14.57 -33.50 130.98
N PHE A 33 -13.67 -32.68 130.44
CA PHE A 33 -12.23 -32.67 130.74
C PHE A 33 -11.77 -31.45 131.56
N LYS A 34 -12.69 -30.68 132.17
CA LYS A 34 -12.34 -29.54 133.03
C LYS A 34 -11.88 -29.99 134.42
N ASP A 35 -11.18 -29.09 135.12
CA ASP A 35 -10.72 -29.32 136.48
C ASP A 35 -11.85 -29.75 137.42
N GLY A 36 -11.58 -30.75 138.27
CA GLY A 36 -12.58 -31.40 139.14
C GLY A 36 -13.54 -32.39 138.46
N SER A 37 -13.44 -32.63 137.15
CA SER A 37 -14.27 -33.61 136.44
C SER A 37 -13.57 -34.97 136.32
N ILE A 38 -14.35 -36.06 136.27
CA ILE A 38 -13.84 -37.41 135.98
C ILE A 38 -14.38 -37.83 134.61
N PRO A 39 -13.57 -37.75 133.53
CA PRO A 39 -14.00 -38.18 132.20
C PRO A 39 -14.27 -39.69 132.15
N LEU A 40 -15.27 -40.11 131.37
CA LEU A 40 -15.62 -41.52 131.16
C LEU A 40 -14.85 -42.14 130.00
N GLN A 41 -14.80 -43.47 129.93
CA GLN A 41 -14.20 -44.21 128.81
C GLN A 41 -14.75 -43.76 127.44
N THR A 42 -16.05 -43.46 127.38
CA THR A 42 -16.70 -42.93 126.17
C THR A 42 -16.18 -41.55 125.78
N ASP A 43 -15.85 -40.71 126.76
CA ASP A 43 -15.31 -39.36 126.53
C ASP A 43 -13.87 -39.45 126.00
N PHE A 44 -13.07 -40.40 126.50
CA PHE A 44 -11.72 -40.68 125.96
C PHE A 44 -11.78 -41.27 124.54
N ASN A 45 -12.68 -42.21 124.25
CA ASN A 45 -12.83 -42.76 122.91
C ASN A 45 -13.20 -41.67 121.90
N GLN A 46 -14.13 -40.78 122.27
CA GLN A 46 -14.49 -39.64 121.41
C GLN A 46 -13.31 -38.69 121.17
N LEU A 47 -12.51 -38.40 122.20
CA LEU A 47 -11.30 -37.57 122.06
C LEU A 47 -10.26 -38.23 121.13
N ILE A 48 -10.07 -39.56 121.26
CA ILE A 48 -9.16 -40.34 120.42
C ILE A 48 -9.65 -40.37 118.97
N ASP A 49 -10.94 -40.58 118.73
CA ASP A 49 -11.51 -40.60 117.39
C ASP A 49 -11.35 -39.24 116.69
N ILE A 50 -11.57 -38.14 117.41
CA ILE A 50 -11.32 -36.77 116.91
C ILE A 50 -9.84 -36.57 116.58
N ALA A 51 -8.94 -36.97 117.49
CA ALA A 51 -7.49 -36.84 117.28
C ALA A 51 -7.00 -37.70 116.12
N ASP A 52 -7.53 -38.91 115.96
CA ASP A 52 -7.16 -39.84 114.89
C ASP A 52 -7.63 -39.33 113.52
N ILE A 53 -8.79 -38.67 113.44
CA ILE A 53 -9.25 -38.00 112.21
C ILE A 53 -8.32 -36.86 111.82
N GLY A 54 -7.95 -35.99 112.77
CA GLY A 54 -7.02 -34.89 112.50
C GLY A 54 -5.67 -35.40 112.00
N ARG A 55 -5.17 -36.45 112.65
CA ARG A 55 -3.92 -37.10 112.27
C ARG A 55 -4.03 -37.80 110.90
N LYS A 56 -5.14 -38.46 110.59
CA LYS A 56 -5.41 -39.07 109.26
C LYS A 56 -5.53 -38.04 108.14
N ALA A 57 -6.17 -36.91 108.41
CA ALA A 57 -6.34 -35.81 107.46
C ALA A 57 -4.99 -35.17 107.07
N CYS A 58 -4.10 -35.00 108.05
CA CYS A 58 -2.72 -34.54 107.82
C CYS A 58 -1.76 -35.67 107.41
N GLY A 59 -2.27 -36.90 107.19
CA GLY A 59 -1.47 -38.05 106.76
C GLY A 59 -0.41 -38.53 107.76
N GLN A 60 -0.65 -38.28 109.05
CA GLN A 60 0.22 -38.60 110.18
C GLN A 60 -0.21 -39.87 110.93
N SER A 61 -1.26 -40.57 110.48
CA SER A 61 -1.70 -41.84 111.08
C SER A 61 -0.58 -42.89 110.92
N PRO A 62 -0.48 -43.90 111.80
CA PRO A 62 0.43 -45.01 111.58
C PRO A 62 0.10 -45.58 110.19
N GLN A 63 1.14 -46.00 109.47
CA GLN A 63 1.06 -46.46 108.08
C GLN A 63 0.80 -45.37 107.00
N GLN A 64 0.55 -44.11 107.35
CA GLN A 64 0.54 -43.00 106.38
C GLN A 64 1.90 -42.28 106.36
N ASN A 65 2.34 -41.85 105.17
CA ASN A 65 3.62 -41.20 104.95
C ASN A 65 3.42 -39.75 104.50
N GLY A 66 2.68 -38.98 105.30
CA GLY A 66 2.33 -37.59 105.03
C GLY A 66 1.00 -37.43 104.26
N PRO A 67 0.58 -36.18 104.00
CA PRO A 67 -0.65 -35.89 103.26
C PRO A 67 -0.66 -36.50 101.86
N GLY A 68 -1.85 -36.60 101.26
CA GLY A 68 -2.01 -37.06 99.87
C GLY A 68 -1.18 -36.23 98.87
N LYS A 69 -0.83 -36.80 97.71
CA LYS A 69 0.18 -36.25 96.76
C LYS A 69 -0.02 -34.79 96.33
N GLY A 70 -1.25 -34.25 96.35
CA GLY A 70 -1.57 -32.86 96.00
C GLY A 70 -1.54 -31.87 97.17
N LEU A 71 -1.32 -32.34 98.39
CA LEU A 71 -1.24 -31.55 99.62
C LEU A 71 0.13 -31.73 100.28
N LYS A 72 0.52 -30.78 101.13
CA LYS A 72 1.68 -30.86 101.99
C LYS A 72 1.33 -30.28 103.35
N LEU A 73 1.92 -30.82 104.40
CA LEU A 73 1.93 -30.17 105.69
C LEU A 73 3.16 -29.25 105.66
N ASP A 74 2.96 -27.95 105.75
CA ASP A 74 4.08 -27.01 105.79
C ASP A 74 4.76 -26.99 107.18
N ASP A 75 5.87 -26.26 107.27
CA ASP A 75 6.70 -26.19 108.49
C ASP A 75 5.95 -25.59 109.69
N SER A 76 4.81 -24.91 109.45
CA SER A 76 3.94 -24.38 110.51
C SER A 76 2.91 -25.40 111.01
N GLY A 77 2.84 -26.58 110.38
CA GLY A 77 1.83 -27.59 110.66
C GLY A 77 0.50 -27.36 109.93
N THR A 78 0.45 -26.45 108.95
CA THR A 78 -0.76 -26.16 108.18
C THR A 78 -0.84 -27.07 106.95
N LEU A 79 -2.01 -27.64 106.72
CA LEU A 79 -2.26 -28.46 105.54
C LEU A 79 -2.53 -27.54 104.33
N SER A 80 -1.59 -27.52 103.40
CA SER A 80 -1.52 -26.60 102.27
C SER A 80 -1.47 -27.35 100.94
N LEU A 81 -1.83 -26.71 99.83
CA LEU A 81 -1.63 -27.28 98.50
C LEU A 81 -0.15 -27.51 98.22
N LYS A 82 0.18 -28.65 97.62
CA LYS A 82 1.55 -28.95 97.18
C LYS A 82 1.81 -28.23 95.86
N MET A 83 2.13 -26.95 95.98
CA MET A 83 2.56 -26.11 94.87
C MET A 83 4.05 -26.35 94.62
N GLY A 84 4.42 -26.64 93.38
CA GLY A 84 5.81 -26.83 92.96
C GLY A 84 6.13 -26.02 91.72
N THR A 85 7.40 -25.67 91.54
CA THR A 85 7.90 -25.14 90.26
C THR A 85 8.08 -26.30 89.30
N ILE A 86 7.14 -26.45 88.37
CA ILE A 86 7.31 -27.36 87.24
C ILE A 86 8.02 -26.55 86.14
N SER A 87 9.30 -26.82 85.91
CA SER A 87 10.02 -26.31 84.74
C SER A 87 9.78 -27.25 83.56
N SER A 88 8.55 -27.27 83.04
CA SER A 88 8.18 -28.02 81.84
C SER A 88 7.62 -27.05 80.80
N GLN A 89 7.94 -27.28 79.53
CA GLN A 89 7.33 -26.52 78.42
C GLN A 89 5.89 -26.97 78.15
N ASP A 90 5.53 -28.18 78.57
CA ASP A 90 4.23 -28.78 78.27
C ASP A 90 3.17 -28.54 79.38
N PHE A 91 3.60 -28.11 80.56
CA PHE A 91 2.72 -27.96 81.72
C PHE A 91 2.95 -26.61 82.40
N SER A 92 1.88 -25.82 82.51
CA SER A 92 1.86 -24.64 83.38
C SER A 92 1.38 -25.05 84.77
N PRO A 93 2.09 -24.67 85.86
CA PRO A 93 1.63 -24.95 87.20
C PRO A 93 0.36 -24.15 87.51
N LEU A 94 -0.54 -24.72 88.33
CA LEU A 94 -1.44 -23.88 89.10
C LEU A 94 -0.60 -23.10 90.11
N ILE A 95 -0.91 -21.83 90.33
CA ILE A 95 -0.24 -20.96 91.28
C ILE A 95 -1.23 -20.53 92.36
N LEU A 96 -0.75 -20.27 93.57
CA LEU A 96 -1.55 -19.68 94.62
C LEU A 96 -1.25 -18.18 94.60
N GLU A 97 -2.19 -17.39 94.09
CA GLU A 97 -2.06 -15.94 93.99
C GLU A 97 -3.17 -15.31 94.82
N LYS A 98 -2.80 -14.56 95.86
CA LYS A 98 -3.74 -13.89 96.79
C LYS A 98 -4.80 -14.85 97.35
N ASP A 99 -4.35 -16.01 97.82
CA ASP A 99 -5.19 -17.09 98.37
C ASP A 99 -6.17 -17.73 97.37
N ILE A 100 -6.00 -17.49 96.07
CA ILE A 100 -6.80 -18.09 95.00
C ILE A 100 -5.92 -19.02 94.16
N LEU A 101 -6.39 -20.26 93.98
CA LEU A 101 -5.79 -21.19 93.05
C LEU A 101 -6.03 -20.70 91.61
N SER A 102 -4.96 -20.23 90.98
CA SER A 102 -4.99 -19.50 89.71
C SER A 102 -4.11 -20.16 88.65
N VAL A 103 -4.35 -19.81 87.39
CA VAL A 103 -3.48 -20.15 86.26
C VAL A 103 -2.80 -18.85 85.83
N ASP A 104 -1.49 -18.85 85.66
CA ASP A 104 -0.80 -17.76 84.96
C ASP A 104 -1.14 -17.84 83.47
N LEU A 105 -1.75 -16.78 82.94
CA LEU A 105 -2.23 -16.74 81.56
C LEU A 105 -1.11 -16.55 80.54
N GLY A 106 0.04 -16.01 80.97
CA GLY A 106 1.14 -15.69 80.07
C GLY A 106 0.71 -14.82 78.88
N SER A 107 1.28 -15.10 77.70
CA SER A 107 0.95 -14.40 76.45
C SER A 107 -0.06 -15.18 75.61
N GLY A 108 -1.04 -14.48 75.05
CA GLY A 108 -2.01 -15.07 74.11
C GLY A 108 -3.25 -15.68 74.76
N LEU A 109 -3.31 -15.78 76.09
CA LEU A 109 -4.55 -16.08 76.83
C LEU A 109 -5.04 -14.85 77.59
N ILE A 110 -6.35 -14.74 77.75
CA ILE A 110 -7.01 -13.68 78.51
C ILE A 110 -8.08 -14.28 79.44
N ASN A 111 -8.28 -13.65 80.59
CA ASN A 111 -9.39 -13.98 81.47
C ASN A 111 -10.64 -13.20 81.03
N ASN A 112 -11.72 -13.90 80.75
CA ASN A 112 -13.02 -13.32 80.46
C ASN A 112 -14.03 -13.75 81.54
N ALA A 113 -15.23 -13.15 81.52
CA ALA A 113 -16.28 -13.46 82.50
C ALA A 113 -16.65 -14.96 82.56
N ASN A 114 -16.45 -15.71 81.47
CA ASN A 114 -16.75 -17.14 81.37
C ASN A 114 -15.50 -18.04 81.44
N GLY A 115 -14.35 -17.50 81.89
CA GLY A 115 -13.09 -18.23 82.04
C GLY A 115 -12.00 -17.83 81.07
N ILE A 116 -11.01 -18.71 80.92
CA ILE A 116 -9.81 -18.49 80.12
C ILE A 116 -10.14 -18.65 78.63
N SER A 117 -9.64 -17.74 77.79
CA SER A 117 -9.83 -17.78 76.33
C SER A 117 -8.58 -17.28 75.61
N VAL A 118 -8.48 -17.52 74.30
CA VAL A 118 -7.40 -16.96 73.48
C VAL A 118 -7.60 -15.45 73.31
N GLY A 119 -6.52 -14.68 73.45
CA GLY A 119 -6.51 -13.25 73.17
C GLY A 119 -6.69 -12.99 71.68
N GLN A 120 -7.81 -12.38 71.31
CA GLN A 120 -8.10 -12.07 69.91
C GLN A 120 -7.27 -10.89 69.40
N GLY A 121 -6.30 -11.15 68.53
CA GLY A 121 -5.61 -10.12 67.74
C GLY A 121 -6.34 -9.76 66.44
N ASN A 122 -5.64 -9.12 65.50
CA ASN A 122 -6.22 -8.75 64.20
C ASN A 122 -6.41 -9.93 63.22
N GLY A 123 -5.65 -11.02 63.40
CA GLY A 123 -5.60 -12.15 62.47
C GLY A 123 -6.52 -13.32 62.83
N ILE A 124 -7.12 -13.33 64.01
CA ILE A 124 -8.00 -14.41 64.47
C ILE A 124 -9.33 -13.84 64.96
N VAL A 125 -10.33 -14.73 65.04
CA VAL A 125 -11.60 -14.51 65.73
C VAL A 125 -11.82 -15.67 66.70
N VAL A 126 -12.13 -15.34 67.94
CA VAL A 126 -12.40 -16.32 69.00
C VAL A 126 -13.91 -16.33 69.19
N ASN A 127 -14.56 -17.37 68.68
CA ASN A 127 -16.00 -17.55 68.80
C ASN A 127 -16.32 -18.42 70.04
N LYS A 128 -17.61 -18.64 70.29
CA LYS A 128 -18.08 -19.46 71.41
C LYS A 128 -17.57 -20.91 71.34
N ASN A 129 -17.47 -21.47 70.13
CA ASN A 129 -17.20 -22.90 69.93
C ASN A 129 -15.86 -23.18 69.21
N ASP A 130 -15.22 -22.17 68.61
CA ASP A 130 -14.00 -22.33 67.82
C ASP A 130 -13.15 -21.05 67.77
N VAL A 131 -11.91 -21.20 67.29
CA VAL A 131 -11.03 -20.09 66.92
C VAL A 131 -10.78 -20.18 65.43
N ALA A 132 -11.12 -19.11 64.70
CA ALA A 132 -10.99 -19.06 63.25
C ALA A 132 -10.03 -17.95 62.81
N VAL A 133 -9.54 -18.03 61.58
CA VAL A 133 -8.74 -16.96 60.97
C VAL A 133 -9.66 -15.84 60.50
N LYS A 134 -9.33 -14.62 60.89
CA LYS A 134 -10.06 -13.42 60.46
C LYS A 134 -9.47 -12.92 59.15
N LEU A 135 -10.18 -13.15 58.04
CA LEU A 135 -9.82 -12.56 56.75
C LEU A 135 -10.42 -11.18 56.58
N VAL A 136 -9.66 -10.29 55.95
CA VAL A 136 -10.17 -9.01 55.47
C VAL A 136 -10.97 -9.25 54.19
N THR A 137 -12.18 -8.68 54.11
CA THR A 137 -13.03 -8.78 52.93
C THR A 137 -12.33 -8.24 51.69
N ASN A 138 -12.49 -8.92 50.54
CA ASN A 138 -11.94 -8.51 49.24
C ASN A 138 -10.40 -8.36 49.17
N LYS A 139 -9.64 -9.11 49.97
CA LYS A 139 -8.15 -9.12 49.93
C LYS A 139 -7.54 -10.38 49.32
N GLY A 140 -8.27 -11.07 48.45
CA GLY A 140 -7.72 -12.17 47.64
C GLY A 140 -7.49 -13.47 48.40
N MET A 141 -8.04 -13.63 49.60
CA MET A 141 -8.03 -14.88 50.35
C MET A 141 -9.47 -15.31 50.67
N VAL A 142 -9.66 -16.62 50.87
CA VAL A 142 -10.92 -17.23 51.30
C VAL A 142 -10.62 -18.29 52.37
N VAL A 143 -11.51 -18.45 53.34
CA VAL A 143 -11.55 -19.63 54.22
C VAL A 143 -12.83 -20.37 53.89
N ASP A 144 -12.72 -21.64 53.53
CA ASP A 144 -13.85 -22.54 53.28
C ASP A 144 -13.68 -23.88 54.00
N ALA A 145 -14.53 -24.86 53.69
CA ALA A 145 -14.49 -26.19 54.33
C ALA A 145 -13.15 -26.94 54.11
N ASN A 146 -12.34 -26.53 53.14
CA ASN A 146 -11.03 -27.09 52.84
C ASN A 146 -9.87 -26.28 53.47
N GLY A 147 -10.17 -25.24 54.24
CA GLY A 147 -9.18 -24.40 54.92
C GLY A 147 -8.98 -23.04 54.24
N ILE A 148 -7.75 -22.53 54.28
CA ILE A 148 -7.38 -21.18 53.80
C ILE A 148 -6.80 -21.28 52.38
N ALA A 149 -7.32 -20.50 51.44
CA ALA A 149 -6.85 -20.46 50.06
C ALA A 149 -6.76 -19.03 49.51
N ILE A 150 -6.01 -18.86 48.43
CA ILE A 150 -6.06 -17.65 47.60
C ILE A 150 -7.35 -17.69 46.77
N LYS A 151 -8.03 -16.55 46.65
CA LYS A 151 -9.17 -16.38 45.75
C LYS A 151 -8.65 -15.87 44.39
N PRO A 152 -8.55 -16.72 43.35
CA PRO A 152 -8.05 -16.30 42.05
C PRO A 152 -9.00 -15.26 41.42
N GLY A 153 -8.42 -14.22 40.83
CA GLY A 153 -9.14 -13.24 40.01
C GLY A 153 -9.02 -13.56 38.52
N ASP A 154 -9.34 -12.57 37.68
CA ASP A 154 -9.15 -12.70 36.24
C ASP A 154 -7.68 -12.87 35.88
N GLY A 155 -7.40 -13.70 34.88
CA GLY A 155 -6.04 -13.96 34.43
C GLY A 155 -5.26 -14.99 35.27
N VAL A 156 -5.81 -15.48 36.37
CA VAL A 156 -5.19 -16.52 37.22
C VAL A 156 -6.17 -17.65 37.53
N LYS A 157 -5.65 -18.86 37.74
CA LYS A 157 -6.41 -20.05 38.14
C LYS A 157 -5.53 -20.98 38.96
N PHE A 158 -6.14 -21.93 39.66
CA PHE A 158 -5.38 -23.10 40.14
C PHE A 158 -5.26 -24.14 39.01
N SER A 159 -4.07 -24.73 38.86
CA SER A 159 -3.88 -25.94 38.05
C SER A 159 -4.42 -27.16 38.79
N SER A 160 -4.47 -28.31 38.10
CA SER A 160 -5.00 -29.56 38.65
C SER A 160 -4.19 -30.12 39.83
N ASP A 161 -2.93 -29.71 39.97
CA ASP A 161 -2.05 -30.02 41.10
C ASP A 161 -2.08 -28.94 42.21
N GLY A 162 -2.92 -27.91 42.07
CA GLY A 162 -3.11 -26.86 43.07
C GLY A 162 -2.15 -25.67 42.97
N ALA A 163 -1.25 -25.62 41.98
CA ALA A 163 -0.41 -24.44 41.78
C ALA A 163 -1.20 -23.25 41.21
N LEU A 164 -0.81 -22.02 41.56
CA LEU A 164 -1.39 -20.82 40.96
C LEU A 164 -0.76 -20.59 39.58
N ALA A 165 -1.58 -20.55 38.54
CA ALA A 165 -1.16 -20.44 37.15
C ALA A 165 -1.86 -19.28 36.44
N ALA A 166 -1.16 -18.66 35.47
CA ALA A 166 -1.80 -17.69 34.59
C ALA A 166 -2.84 -18.38 33.68
N LYS A 167 -3.90 -17.66 33.36
CA LYS A 167 -4.99 -18.08 32.49
C LYS A 167 -5.18 -17.00 31.43
N SER A 168 -4.92 -17.33 30.17
CA SER A 168 -5.31 -16.43 29.08
C SER A 168 -6.84 -16.44 28.92
N ALA A 169 -7.42 -15.26 28.64
CA ALA A 169 -8.84 -15.12 28.32
C ALA A 169 -9.16 -15.65 26.92
N ASP A 170 -8.20 -15.58 25.99
CA ASP A 170 -8.36 -15.99 24.61
C ASP A 170 -7.12 -16.74 24.08
N SER A 171 -7.12 -17.04 22.78
CA SER A 171 -6.02 -17.74 22.13
C SER A 171 -4.86 -16.82 21.70
N THR A 172 -4.91 -15.51 21.92
CA THR A 172 -3.82 -14.58 21.53
C THR A 172 -2.61 -14.69 22.44
N ILE A 173 -2.83 -15.05 23.71
CA ILE A 173 -1.78 -15.38 24.66
C ILE A 173 -1.87 -16.87 24.95
N THR A 174 -0.75 -17.57 24.75
CA THR A 174 -0.60 -18.98 25.14
C THR A 174 0.11 -19.02 26.48
N VAL A 175 -0.47 -19.75 27.44
CA VAL A 175 0.17 -20.04 28.72
C VAL A 175 0.41 -21.54 28.77
N ASP A 176 1.68 -21.95 28.79
CA ASP A 176 2.10 -23.35 28.82
C ASP A 176 3.25 -23.56 29.83
N SER A 177 3.79 -24.78 29.90
CA SER A 177 4.90 -25.13 30.81
C SER A 177 6.20 -24.36 30.52
N SER A 178 6.32 -23.71 29.37
CA SER A 178 7.44 -22.82 29.04
C SER A 178 7.13 -21.34 29.33
N GLY A 179 5.97 -21.00 29.90
CA GLY A 179 5.60 -19.65 30.31
C GLY A 179 4.48 -19.01 29.48
N ILE A 180 4.46 -17.67 29.48
CA ILE A 180 3.45 -16.84 28.82
C ILE A 180 4.01 -16.33 27.50
N LYS A 181 3.35 -16.64 26.38
CA LYS A 181 3.79 -16.30 25.02
C LYS A 181 2.66 -15.65 24.24
N VAL A 182 2.98 -14.73 23.33
CA VAL A 182 2.01 -14.25 22.34
C VAL A 182 1.92 -15.28 21.21
N LYS A 183 0.70 -15.75 20.93
CA LYS A 183 0.41 -16.59 19.77
C LYS A 183 0.38 -15.70 18.54
N VAL A 184 1.42 -15.81 17.72
CA VAL A 184 1.47 -15.15 16.41
C VAL A 184 1.18 -16.16 15.31
N ASN A 185 0.47 -15.72 14.26
CA ASN A 185 0.36 -16.51 13.04
C ASN A 185 1.66 -16.28 12.25
N THR A 186 2.59 -17.22 12.36
CA THR A 186 3.91 -17.13 11.74
C THR A 186 3.77 -16.86 10.24
N GLY A 187 4.46 -15.83 9.74
CA GLY A 187 4.42 -15.42 8.33
C GLY A 187 3.39 -14.33 7.99
N LYS A 188 2.57 -13.83 8.94
CA LYS A 188 1.60 -12.76 8.71
C LYS A 188 1.96 -11.44 9.41
N GLY A 189 3.10 -10.86 9.05
CA GLY A 189 3.50 -9.51 9.50
C GLY A 189 4.11 -9.40 10.90
N ILE A 190 3.90 -10.39 11.77
CA ILE A 190 4.55 -10.49 13.08
C ILE A 190 5.14 -11.90 13.24
N LYS A 191 6.36 -12.00 13.77
CA LYS A 191 7.01 -13.26 14.16
C LYS A 191 7.59 -13.16 15.57
N VAL A 192 7.72 -14.30 16.24
CA VAL A 192 8.32 -14.42 17.57
C VAL A 192 9.56 -15.28 17.42
N ASP A 193 10.75 -14.68 17.59
CA ASP A 193 12.05 -15.37 17.65
C ASP A 193 12.66 -15.10 19.05
N ASN A 194 13.82 -14.43 19.15
CA ASN A 194 14.41 -13.91 20.41
C ASN A 194 13.62 -12.71 20.99
N GLY A 195 12.38 -12.52 20.57
CA GLY A 195 11.53 -11.36 20.84
C GLY A 195 10.39 -11.27 19.84
N LEU A 196 9.44 -10.37 20.12
CA LEU A 196 8.36 -10.04 19.22
C LEU A 196 8.86 -9.04 18.17
N GLN A 197 8.81 -9.41 16.90
CA GLN A 197 9.31 -8.57 15.82
C GLN A 197 8.42 -8.61 14.58
N VAL A 198 8.54 -7.59 13.73
CA VAL A 198 7.81 -7.53 12.46
C VAL A 198 8.37 -8.59 11.52
N TYR A 199 7.48 -9.41 10.97
CA TYR A 199 7.81 -10.35 9.90
C TYR A 199 7.83 -9.60 8.57
N LEU A 200 9.04 -9.41 8.03
CA LEU A 200 9.25 -8.83 6.72
C LEU A 200 9.62 -9.95 5.73
N HIS A 201 8.92 -10.00 4.60
CA HIS A 201 9.22 -10.95 3.55
C HIS A 201 10.59 -10.65 2.94
N GLU A 202 11.43 -11.67 2.76
CA GLU A 202 12.83 -11.49 2.29
C GLU A 202 12.89 -10.73 0.95
N ASN A 203 11.97 -11.06 0.03
CA ASN A 203 11.85 -10.40 -1.28
C ASN A 203 10.80 -9.27 -1.32
N GLY A 204 10.32 -8.81 -0.17
CA GLY A 204 9.34 -7.73 -0.07
C GLY A 204 9.96 -6.34 -0.28
N GLY A 205 9.13 -5.35 -0.62
CA GLY A 205 9.55 -3.94 -0.77
C GLY A 205 9.82 -3.22 0.55
N ILE A 206 9.56 -3.85 1.69
CA ILE A 206 9.86 -3.34 3.03
C ILE A 206 10.97 -4.23 3.62
N GLY A 207 12.00 -3.59 4.14
CA GLY A 207 13.14 -4.21 4.81
C GLY A 207 13.39 -3.57 6.17
N TYR A 208 14.56 -3.85 6.73
CA TYR A 208 15.02 -3.24 7.96
C TYR A 208 16.54 -3.05 7.91
N ASN A 209 17.03 -2.07 8.65
CA ASN A 209 18.45 -1.82 8.88
C ASN A 209 18.67 -1.41 10.35
N SER A 210 19.86 -0.90 10.69
CA SER A 210 20.18 -0.46 12.06
C SER A 210 19.30 0.67 12.59
N ALA A 211 18.63 1.43 11.72
CA ALA A 211 17.70 2.51 12.09
C ALA A 211 16.23 2.05 12.20
N GLY A 212 15.92 0.80 11.86
CA GLY A 212 14.57 0.23 11.94
C GLY A 212 14.02 -0.20 10.59
N ILE A 213 12.68 -0.17 10.44
CA ILE A 213 11.98 -0.59 9.23
C ILE A 213 12.17 0.46 8.13
N CYS A 214 12.52 0.02 6.93
CA CYS A 214 12.79 0.88 5.80
C CYS A 214 12.15 0.35 4.52
N ILE A 215 12.03 1.20 3.50
CA ILE A 215 11.65 0.76 2.15
C ILE A 215 12.90 0.28 1.41
N LYS A 216 12.81 -0.87 0.75
CA LYS A 216 13.83 -1.34 -0.18
C LYS A 216 13.61 -0.64 -1.53
N THR A 217 14.48 0.31 -1.86
CA THR A 217 14.40 1.03 -3.13
C THR A 217 14.91 0.16 -4.28
N GLY A 218 14.15 0.13 -5.38
CA GLY A 218 14.53 -0.53 -6.62
C GLY A 218 14.89 0.46 -7.74
N ASN A 219 14.71 0.04 -8.98
CA ASN A 219 14.82 0.96 -10.12
C ASN A 219 13.55 1.80 -10.24
N GLY A 220 13.70 3.13 -10.05
CA GLY A 220 12.63 4.10 -10.25
C GLY A 220 12.01 4.67 -8.98
N ILE A 221 12.31 4.12 -7.80
CA ILE A 221 11.90 4.67 -6.50
C ILE A 221 13.17 4.97 -5.69
N LYS A 222 13.21 6.14 -5.05
CA LYS A 222 14.26 6.56 -4.13
C LYS A 222 13.65 7.06 -2.82
N ILE A 223 14.50 7.18 -1.80
CA ILE A 223 14.17 7.91 -0.57
C ILE A 223 14.78 9.31 -0.69
N ASP A 224 13.95 10.33 -0.52
CA ASP A 224 14.32 11.74 -0.60
C ASP A 224 14.02 12.41 0.75
N GLY A 225 15.01 12.44 1.63
CA GLY A 225 14.82 12.73 3.05
C GLY A 225 13.89 11.71 3.71
N ASP A 226 12.79 12.17 4.29
CA ASP A 226 11.80 11.33 4.98
C ASP A 226 10.63 10.87 4.08
N ARG A 227 10.76 11.02 2.76
CA ARG A 227 9.70 10.70 1.79
C ARG A 227 10.14 9.65 0.77
N VAL A 228 9.18 8.85 0.32
CA VAL A 228 9.32 7.98 -0.85
C VAL A 228 9.03 8.81 -2.10
N ALA A 229 9.97 8.83 -3.05
CA ALA A 229 9.87 9.61 -4.28
C ALA A 229 10.20 8.76 -5.51
N ILE A 230 9.74 9.20 -6.68
CA ILE A 230 10.19 8.64 -7.96
C ILE A 230 11.63 9.10 -8.19
N ASP A 231 12.45 8.22 -8.76
CA ASP A 231 13.75 8.58 -9.33
C ASP A 231 13.56 9.02 -10.80
N PRO A 232 13.44 10.33 -11.08
CA PRO A 232 13.14 10.80 -12.42
C PRO A 232 14.25 10.47 -13.41
N ASN A 233 15.50 10.27 -12.99
CA ASN A 233 16.60 9.96 -13.91
C ASN A 233 16.56 8.51 -14.41
N LYS A 234 15.93 7.61 -13.64
CA LYS A 234 15.71 6.22 -14.05
C LYS A 234 14.39 6.02 -14.79
N VAL A 235 13.33 6.70 -14.36
CA VAL A 235 11.99 6.56 -14.97
C VAL A 235 11.85 7.40 -16.25
N LEU A 236 12.53 8.55 -16.31
CA LEU A 236 12.54 9.46 -17.44
C LEU A 236 14.02 9.64 -17.89
N PRO A 237 14.57 8.68 -18.65
CA PRO A 237 15.96 8.74 -19.10
C PRO A 237 16.25 10.02 -19.90
N LYS A 238 17.45 10.56 -19.70
CA LYS A 238 17.98 11.69 -20.48
C LYS A 238 17.90 11.38 -21.98
N GLY A 239 17.46 12.36 -22.76
CA GLY A 239 17.25 12.20 -24.19
C GLY A 239 15.85 11.76 -24.59
N MET A 240 14.97 11.39 -23.64
CA MET A 240 13.56 11.15 -23.90
C MET A 240 12.89 12.42 -24.45
N ILE A 241 12.22 12.30 -25.60
CA ILE A 241 11.48 13.39 -26.23
C ILE A 241 9.98 13.14 -26.07
N VAL A 242 9.24 14.15 -25.62
CA VAL A 242 7.79 14.09 -25.46
C VAL A 242 7.12 15.26 -26.17
N MET A 243 5.88 15.05 -26.60
CA MET A 243 5.01 16.13 -27.07
C MET A 243 4.47 16.91 -25.88
N PHE A 244 4.50 18.23 -25.96
CA PHE A 244 4.20 19.14 -24.86
C PHE A 244 3.28 20.27 -25.31
N SER A 245 2.21 20.51 -24.55
CA SER A 245 1.19 21.55 -24.79
C SER A 245 1.16 22.66 -23.73
N GLY A 246 2.14 22.68 -22.80
CA GLY A 246 2.20 23.69 -21.75
C GLY A 246 2.88 24.99 -22.22
N SER A 247 2.71 26.05 -21.42
CA SER A 247 3.24 27.39 -21.74
C SER A 247 4.70 27.59 -21.34
N THR A 248 5.23 26.79 -20.40
CA THR A 248 6.61 26.92 -19.89
C THR A 248 7.25 25.55 -19.81
N VAL A 249 8.44 25.38 -20.39
CA VAL A 249 9.18 24.11 -20.34
C VAL A 249 9.54 23.80 -18.88
N PRO A 250 9.14 22.62 -18.34
CA PRO A 250 9.40 22.29 -16.94
C PRO A 250 10.89 22.19 -16.61
N GLN A 251 11.24 22.42 -15.35
CA GLN A 251 12.61 22.23 -14.88
C GLN A 251 13.10 20.80 -15.18
N GLY A 252 14.34 20.70 -15.68
CA GLY A 252 14.95 19.42 -16.08
C GLY A 252 14.57 18.96 -17.50
N TRP A 253 13.86 19.78 -18.26
CA TRP A 253 13.56 19.60 -19.67
C TRP A 253 14.05 20.80 -20.50
N ALA A 254 14.23 20.62 -21.80
CA ALA A 254 14.53 21.68 -22.75
C ALA A 254 13.68 21.56 -24.01
N LEU A 255 13.46 22.67 -24.72
CA LEU A 255 12.83 22.65 -26.04
C LEU A 255 13.78 22.00 -27.06
N CYS A 256 13.24 21.18 -27.96
CA CYS A 256 13.97 20.61 -29.09
C CYS A 256 14.11 21.64 -30.23
N ASP A 257 14.92 22.68 -30.00
CA ASP A 257 15.11 23.81 -30.92
C ASP A 257 16.51 23.85 -31.57
N GLY A 258 17.41 22.95 -31.19
CA GLY A 258 18.80 22.94 -31.68
C GLY A 258 19.79 23.61 -30.74
N ASN A 259 19.32 24.35 -29.74
CA ASN A 259 20.18 24.98 -28.75
C ASN A 259 20.59 23.96 -27.68
N ASN A 260 21.73 24.23 -27.02
CA ASN A 260 22.24 23.45 -25.88
C ASN A 260 22.36 21.94 -26.18
N GLY A 261 22.67 21.57 -27.43
CA GLY A 261 22.83 20.18 -27.85
C GLY A 261 21.53 19.40 -28.05
N THR A 262 20.37 20.05 -27.97
CA THR A 262 19.09 19.42 -28.30
C THR A 262 18.94 19.22 -29.82
N PRO A 263 18.20 18.22 -30.29
CA PRO A 263 17.82 18.16 -31.69
C PRO A 263 16.87 19.31 -32.01
N ASN A 264 17.03 19.95 -33.17
CA ASN A 264 16.02 20.90 -33.66
C ASN A 264 14.90 20.14 -34.38
N LEU A 265 13.72 20.07 -33.74
CA LEU A 265 12.50 19.43 -34.22
C LEU A 265 11.41 20.45 -34.61
N ILE A 266 11.70 21.74 -34.55
CA ILE A 266 10.75 22.79 -34.95
C ILE A 266 10.47 22.66 -36.45
N ASP A 267 9.19 22.70 -36.80
CA ASP A 267 8.71 22.64 -38.19
C ASP A 267 9.18 21.39 -38.94
N ARG A 268 9.29 20.26 -38.23
CA ARG A 268 9.72 18.98 -38.77
C ARG A 268 8.75 17.87 -38.38
N PHE A 269 8.60 16.93 -39.30
CA PHE A 269 7.90 15.69 -39.03
C PHE A 269 8.86 14.65 -38.47
N ILE A 270 8.42 13.86 -37.49
CA ILE A 270 9.23 12.83 -36.85
C ILE A 270 9.15 11.53 -37.66
N LEU A 271 10.31 11.06 -38.12
CA LEU A 271 10.44 9.81 -38.87
C LEU A 271 11.08 8.74 -37.97
N GLY A 272 10.47 7.55 -37.90
CA GLY A 272 11.06 6.41 -37.22
C GLY A 272 12.32 5.92 -37.94
N GLY A 273 13.39 5.64 -37.18
CA GLY A 273 14.69 5.21 -37.71
C GLY A 273 15.43 4.28 -36.76
N LYS A 274 16.67 3.90 -37.12
CA LYS A 274 17.54 3.07 -36.28
C LYS A 274 18.38 3.95 -35.33
N ILE A 275 19.00 3.34 -34.33
CA ILE A 275 19.92 4.05 -33.41
C ILE A 275 21.06 4.74 -34.17
N SER A 276 21.58 4.11 -35.23
CA SER A 276 22.60 4.68 -36.12
C SER A 276 22.16 5.97 -36.82
N ASP A 277 20.85 6.17 -36.98
CA ASP A 277 20.29 7.26 -37.76
C ASP A 277 19.87 8.44 -36.87
N ILE A 278 20.04 8.33 -35.54
CA ILE A 278 19.70 9.38 -34.58
C ILE A 278 20.40 10.69 -34.98
N ASN A 279 19.64 11.80 -34.92
CA ASN A 279 20.03 13.15 -35.36
C ASN A 279 20.19 13.36 -36.88
N SER A 280 19.98 12.32 -37.69
CA SER A 280 19.92 12.49 -39.15
C SER A 280 18.66 13.26 -39.54
N LYS A 281 18.82 14.26 -40.40
CA LYS A 281 17.72 15.09 -40.91
C LYS A 281 18.05 15.61 -42.29
N ASN A 282 17.03 15.87 -43.10
CA ASN A 282 17.20 16.69 -44.29
C ASN A 282 17.20 18.19 -43.92
N ASN A 283 17.59 19.04 -44.87
CA ASN A 283 17.61 20.49 -44.68
C ASN A 283 16.22 21.14 -44.83
N ALA A 284 15.19 20.38 -45.17
CA ALA A 284 13.83 20.90 -45.35
C ALA A 284 13.13 21.11 -43.99
N THR A 285 12.36 22.19 -43.91
CA THR A 285 11.45 22.50 -42.80
C THR A 285 10.12 22.96 -43.39
N LEU A 286 9.06 22.94 -42.58
CA LEU A 286 7.81 23.55 -42.96
C LEU A 286 7.97 25.07 -42.99
N SER A 287 7.35 25.70 -43.99
CA SER A 287 7.32 27.17 -44.14
C SER A 287 6.06 27.74 -43.50
N GLY A 288 6.00 29.05 -43.23
CA GLY A 288 4.83 29.72 -42.63
C GLY A 288 4.88 29.79 -41.10
N SER A 289 3.80 30.27 -40.47
CA SER A 289 3.69 30.44 -39.01
C SER A 289 2.37 29.93 -38.46
N GLY A 290 2.38 29.31 -37.27
CA GLY A 290 1.19 28.83 -36.57
C GLY A 290 0.23 28.06 -37.49
N ASN A 291 -0.97 28.61 -37.70
CA ASN A 291 -2.05 28.01 -38.50
C ASN A 291 -1.83 28.08 -40.02
N SER A 292 -0.70 28.62 -40.48
CA SER A 292 -0.37 28.80 -41.90
C SER A 292 0.86 28.00 -42.36
N LYS A 293 1.23 26.94 -41.63
CA LYS A 293 2.33 26.06 -42.02
C LYS A 293 2.03 25.33 -43.34
N LYS A 294 3.04 25.26 -44.21
CA LYS A 294 2.96 24.66 -45.56
C LYS A 294 4.16 23.78 -45.88
N CYS A 295 3.94 22.74 -46.68
CA CYS A 295 4.99 21.93 -47.29
C CYS A 295 4.88 22.05 -48.80
N ASN A 296 5.58 23.04 -49.36
CA ASN A 296 5.59 23.25 -50.80
C ASN A 296 6.54 22.27 -51.48
N LYS A 297 6.04 21.55 -52.48
CA LYS A 297 6.85 20.75 -53.39
C LYS A 297 6.73 21.29 -54.81
N ASN A 298 7.88 21.55 -55.41
CA ASN A 298 7.96 21.97 -56.79
C ASN A 298 7.99 20.73 -57.68
N SER A 299 7.19 20.74 -58.74
CA SER A 299 7.37 19.78 -59.83
C SER A 299 8.68 20.06 -60.57
N ASP A 300 9.15 19.08 -61.32
CA ASP A 300 10.22 19.29 -62.29
C ASP A 300 9.80 20.32 -63.34
N ASN A 301 10.77 21.11 -63.81
CA ASN A 301 10.56 22.08 -64.87
C ASN A 301 10.41 21.34 -66.19
N LYS A 302 9.22 21.36 -66.79
CA LYS A 302 8.92 20.58 -68.00
C LYS A 302 8.44 21.48 -69.13
N VAL A 303 9.03 21.27 -70.32
CA VAL A 303 8.50 21.82 -71.57
C VAL A 303 7.41 20.86 -72.05
N VAL A 304 6.20 21.37 -72.22
CA VAL A 304 5.09 20.59 -72.77
C VAL A 304 5.18 20.60 -74.29
N SER A 305 5.05 19.44 -74.94
CA SER A 305 5.04 19.38 -76.40
C SER A 305 3.71 19.91 -76.93
N VAL A 306 3.76 21.02 -77.68
CA VAL A 306 2.61 21.52 -78.44
C VAL A 306 2.76 21.03 -79.87
N ASN A 307 1.83 20.19 -80.33
CA ASN A 307 1.79 19.72 -81.71
C ASN A 307 0.89 20.65 -82.53
N VAL A 308 1.46 21.31 -83.55
CA VAL A 308 0.69 22.12 -84.50
C VAL A 308 0.75 21.48 -85.88
N LYS A 309 -0.41 21.15 -86.44
CA LYS A 309 -0.56 20.57 -87.78
C LYS A 309 -1.15 21.61 -88.73
N ILE A 310 -0.34 22.07 -89.68
CA ILE A 310 -0.79 22.91 -90.81
C ILE A 310 -1.34 21.99 -91.91
N LYS A 311 -2.51 22.32 -92.46
CA LYS A 311 -3.15 21.54 -93.54
C LYS A 311 -2.65 21.96 -94.94
N ASP A 312 -2.94 21.12 -95.93
CA ASP A 312 -2.59 21.34 -97.34
C ASP A 312 -3.14 22.67 -97.88
N THR A 313 -2.45 23.27 -98.84
CA THR A 313 -2.91 24.47 -99.57
C THR A 313 -2.77 24.24 -101.06
N GLU A 314 -3.87 24.49 -101.77
CA GLU A 314 -3.94 24.46 -103.23
C GLU A 314 -3.54 25.82 -103.81
N LEU A 315 -2.63 25.82 -104.79
CA LEU A 315 -2.13 27.05 -105.39
C LEU A 315 -3.09 27.60 -106.43
N THR A 316 -3.30 28.92 -106.40
CA THR A 316 -4.09 29.61 -107.42
C THR A 316 -3.23 30.08 -108.59
N LEU A 317 -3.85 30.40 -109.74
CA LEU A 317 -3.17 30.93 -110.92
C LEU A 317 -2.31 32.17 -110.61
N SER A 318 -2.72 33.00 -109.64
CA SER A 318 -1.99 34.21 -109.23
C SER A 318 -0.69 33.92 -108.46
N GLN A 319 -0.61 32.76 -107.81
CA GLN A 319 0.55 32.33 -107.02
C GLN A 319 1.57 31.55 -107.85
N MET A 320 1.22 31.18 -109.10
CA MET A 320 2.16 30.61 -110.05
C MET A 320 3.04 31.70 -110.67
N PRO A 321 4.35 31.45 -110.91
CA PRO A 321 5.22 32.39 -111.59
C PRO A 321 4.64 32.83 -112.93
N LYS A 322 4.79 34.13 -113.23
CA LYS A 322 4.37 34.68 -114.51
C LYS A 322 5.25 34.10 -115.62
N HIS A 323 4.64 33.36 -116.53
CA HIS A 323 5.34 32.72 -117.63
C HIS A 323 4.55 32.87 -118.93
N GLU A 324 5.26 32.85 -120.05
CA GLU A 324 4.70 32.75 -121.39
C GLU A 324 5.44 31.65 -122.15
N HIS A 325 4.77 31.07 -123.13
CA HIS A 325 5.36 30.05 -123.96
C HIS A 325 5.74 30.67 -125.30
N THR A 326 7.02 30.64 -125.62
CA THR A 326 7.54 30.94 -126.96
C THR A 326 7.66 29.64 -127.73
N GLY A 327 6.88 29.46 -128.79
CA GLY A 327 6.89 28.23 -129.57
C GLY A 327 6.27 28.43 -130.96
N GLY A 328 6.95 27.92 -132.00
CA GLY A 328 6.50 28.00 -133.39
C GLY A 328 7.66 28.16 -134.38
N MET A 329 7.39 27.96 -135.69
CA MET A 329 8.36 28.19 -136.78
C MET A 329 8.34 29.66 -137.21
N PRO A 330 9.50 30.28 -137.52
CA PRO A 330 9.57 31.69 -137.91
C PRO A 330 8.79 31.94 -139.20
N TYR A 331 7.96 32.98 -139.19
CA TYR A 331 7.07 33.34 -140.31
C TYR A 331 7.53 34.62 -141.02
N HIS A 332 7.53 34.61 -142.36
CA HIS A 332 7.94 35.74 -143.19
C HIS A 332 6.88 36.08 -144.26
N ASN A 333 6.69 37.38 -144.51
CA ASN A 333 5.61 37.95 -145.34
C ASN A 333 5.53 37.36 -146.74
N SER A 334 6.69 37.23 -147.39
CA SER A 334 6.74 36.87 -148.81
C SER A 334 6.92 35.37 -149.06
N THR A 335 7.25 34.59 -148.02
CA THR A 335 7.69 33.18 -148.17
C THR A 335 7.05 32.21 -147.19
N GLY A 336 6.17 32.66 -146.29
CA GLY A 336 5.57 31.80 -145.26
C GLY A 336 6.56 31.27 -144.22
N PHE A 337 6.25 30.09 -143.64
CA PHE A 337 7.05 29.42 -142.60
C PHE A 337 8.33 28.78 -143.18
N ARG A 338 9.49 28.97 -142.52
CA ARG A 338 10.79 28.45 -142.98
C ARG A 338 11.18 27.13 -142.30
N ASN A 339 11.68 26.16 -143.08
CA ASN A 339 12.24 24.90 -142.57
C ASN A 339 13.76 24.85 -142.88
N GLY A 340 14.61 24.68 -141.87
CA GLY A 340 16.08 24.51 -142.00
C GLY A 340 16.97 25.69 -141.56
N TYR A 341 18.28 25.46 -141.47
CA TYR A 341 19.33 26.38 -140.98
C TYR A 341 19.87 27.30 -142.11
N TYR A 342 20.06 28.61 -141.87
CA TYR A 342 20.57 29.55 -142.90
C TYR A 342 21.57 30.61 -142.39
N LYS A 343 22.52 31.01 -143.26
CA LYS A 343 23.43 32.18 -143.13
C LYS A 343 23.16 33.17 -144.27
N THR A 344 23.12 34.46 -143.97
CA THR A 344 22.69 35.55 -144.87
C THR A 344 23.73 35.85 -145.96
N GLY A 345 23.42 35.60 -147.23
CA GLY A 345 24.38 35.74 -148.34
C GLY A 345 23.82 35.92 -149.75
N GLU A 346 23.12 34.95 -150.36
CA GLU A 346 22.80 35.00 -151.80
C GLU A 346 21.47 34.31 -152.17
N ASN A 347 20.89 34.75 -153.30
CA ASN A 347 19.57 34.38 -153.82
C ASN A 347 19.42 32.88 -154.16
N SER A 348 18.43 32.19 -153.57
CA SER A 348 17.85 30.95 -154.13
C SER A 348 16.50 30.56 -153.48
N TYR A 349 15.82 29.62 -154.17
CA TYR A 349 14.38 29.39 -154.37
C TYR A 349 13.46 29.21 -153.14
N GLN A 350 12.23 29.69 -153.29
CA GLN A 350 11.18 29.87 -152.26
C GLN A 350 9.99 28.92 -152.48
N LEU A 351 9.24 28.58 -151.43
CA LEU A 351 7.87 28.07 -151.57
C LEU A 351 6.94 29.24 -151.90
N ASP A 352 6.38 29.19 -153.11
CA ASP A 352 5.46 30.17 -153.68
C ASP A 352 4.06 29.98 -153.08
N ASN A 353 3.51 31.06 -152.51
CA ASN A 353 2.11 31.16 -152.07
C ASN A 353 1.48 32.44 -152.66
N ARG A 354 1.52 32.60 -153.98
CA ARG A 354 0.68 33.57 -154.70
C ARG A 354 -0.54 32.84 -155.29
N LEU A 355 -1.69 32.93 -154.62
CA LEU A 355 -2.78 33.89 -154.89
C LEU A 355 -3.54 33.63 -156.21
N GLU A 356 -4.42 32.63 -156.20
CA GLU A 356 -5.73 32.78 -156.84
C GLU A 356 -6.80 32.77 -155.74
N ASN A 357 -7.39 33.95 -155.53
CA ASN A 357 -8.58 34.26 -154.72
C ASN A 357 -8.54 34.02 -153.20
N GLY A 358 -8.22 35.09 -152.46
CA GLY A 358 -9.12 35.53 -151.38
C GLY A 358 -8.48 35.87 -150.04
N TYR A 359 -8.30 37.18 -149.82
CA TYR A 359 -8.40 37.95 -148.55
C TYR A 359 -7.57 37.45 -147.35
N MET A 360 -6.75 38.30 -146.72
CA MET A 360 -7.22 39.49 -146.01
C MET A 360 -6.24 40.68 -146.13
N SER A 361 -6.63 41.67 -146.94
CA SER A 361 -6.49 43.09 -146.59
C SER A 361 -7.52 43.42 -145.50
N ASN A 362 -7.27 44.34 -144.57
CA ASN A 362 -7.55 45.76 -144.72
C ASN A 362 -6.74 46.51 -143.63
N ASN A 363 -5.73 47.33 -143.99
CA ASN A 363 -5.83 48.79 -144.20
C ASN A 363 -6.54 49.51 -143.04
N ALA A 364 -6.09 50.63 -142.49
CA ALA A 364 -4.94 51.51 -142.63
C ALA A 364 -5.09 52.41 -141.39
N PHE A 365 -4.06 52.72 -140.59
CA PHE A 365 -3.32 53.97 -140.73
C PHE A 365 -2.21 54.07 -139.66
N ILE A 366 -1.52 52.97 -139.34
CA ILE A 366 -0.16 52.89 -138.74
C ILE A 366 0.16 51.39 -138.59
N PRO A 367 0.66 50.71 -139.64
CA PRO A 367 0.82 49.26 -139.59
C PRO A 367 2.01 48.91 -138.69
N ARG A 368 1.75 48.52 -137.43
CA ARG A 368 2.63 47.61 -136.70
C ARG A 368 2.59 46.29 -137.44
N SER A 369 3.48 46.12 -138.41
CA SER A 369 3.57 44.91 -139.21
C SER A 369 3.92 43.74 -138.30
N LEU A 370 2.97 42.80 -138.14
CA LEU A 370 3.17 41.49 -137.49
C LEU A 370 4.08 40.57 -138.31
N ILE A 371 4.69 41.11 -139.37
CA ILE A 371 5.46 40.38 -140.35
C ILE A 371 6.74 41.17 -140.64
N SER A 372 7.88 40.52 -140.41
CA SER A 372 9.19 41.13 -140.65
C SER A 372 9.46 41.17 -142.15
N TYR A 373 9.97 42.31 -142.63
CA TYR A 373 10.43 42.50 -144.02
C TYR A 373 11.95 42.35 -144.15
N ASP A 374 12.66 42.13 -143.04
CA ASP A 374 14.11 41.95 -142.98
C ASP A 374 14.45 40.50 -142.58
N ASN A 375 15.21 39.83 -143.45
CA ASN A 375 15.68 38.46 -143.26
C ASN A 375 16.61 38.26 -142.04
N LYS A 376 17.01 39.33 -141.35
CA LYS A 376 17.88 39.23 -140.18
C LYS A 376 17.13 39.11 -138.84
N ASN A 377 15.83 39.42 -138.77
CA ASN A 377 15.06 39.41 -137.51
C ASN A 377 13.63 38.85 -137.69
N PRO A 378 13.42 37.53 -137.65
CA PRO A 378 12.07 36.94 -137.73
C PRO A 378 11.32 37.05 -136.39
N TYR A 379 10.00 37.22 -136.45
CA TYR A 379 9.12 37.22 -135.27
C TYR A 379 8.65 35.80 -134.94
N TYR A 380 8.60 35.46 -133.64
CA TYR A 380 8.02 34.23 -133.11
C TYR A 380 6.66 34.52 -132.47
N PRO A 381 5.62 33.71 -132.71
CA PRO A 381 4.39 33.81 -131.93
C PRO A 381 4.67 33.37 -130.49
N TYR A 382 4.15 34.15 -129.54
CA TYR A 382 4.17 33.83 -128.12
C TYR A 382 2.74 33.83 -127.58
N THR A 383 2.47 32.98 -126.60
CA THR A 383 1.18 33.01 -125.90
C THR A 383 1.14 34.20 -124.95
N SER A 384 -0.07 34.68 -124.61
CA SER A 384 -0.19 35.73 -123.59
C SER A 384 0.35 35.22 -122.24
N SER A 385 1.20 36.01 -121.59
CA SER A 385 1.73 35.66 -120.28
C SER A 385 0.62 35.44 -119.22
N LYS A 386 0.71 34.33 -118.48
CA LYS A 386 -0.22 33.95 -117.39
C LYS A 386 0.56 33.67 -116.10
N GLY A 387 -0.11 33.87 -114.97
CA GLY A 387 0.49 33.89 -113.63
C GLY A 387 0.91 35.29 -113.21
N ASP A 388 0.97 35.53 -111.89
CA ASP A 388 1.39 36.82 -111.31
C ASP A 388 2.60 36.68 -110.37
N GLY A 389 3.02 35.46 -110.04
CA GLY A 389 4.16 35.19 -109.16
C GLY A 389 3.99 35.70 -107.73
N LYS A 390 2.75 35.88 -107.25
CA LYS A 390 2.50 36.37 -105.89
C LYS A 390 2.84 35.31 -104.85
N GLY A 391 3.39 35.72 -103.71
CA GLY A 391 3.69 34.82 -102.60
C GLY A 391 2.44 34.17 -102.00
N HIS A 392 2.63 33.06 -101.28
CA HIS A 392 1.63 32.47 -100.39
C HIS A 392 2.25 32.13 -99.03
N SER A 393 1.43 32.04 -97.99
CA SER A 393 1.90 31.81 -96.63
C SER A 393 1.09 30.74 -95.93
N HIS A 394 1.78 29.97 -95.09
CA HIS A 394 1.19 29.09 -94.09
C HIS A 394 1.67 29.54 -92.72
N GLY A 395 0.74 29.95 -91.86
CA GLY A 395 1.07 30.37 -90.49
C GLY A 395 0.79 29.27 -89.49
N ALA A 396 1.76 28.99 -88.61
CA ALA A 396 1.52 28.37 -87.33
C ALA A 396 2.61 28.75 -86.34
N ASP A 397 2.21 29.27 -85.19
CA ASP A 397 3.10 29.53 -84.08
C ASP A 397 2.58 28.80 -82.84
N ALA A 398 3.48 28.10 -82.15
CA ALA A 398 3.24 27.61 -80.80
C ALA A 398 4.52 27.69 -79.99
N THR A 399 4.41 28.25 -78.79
CA THR A 399 5.53 28.33 -77.85
C THR A 399 5.01 27.91 -76.48
N ALA A 400 5.59 26.86 -75.91
CA ALA A 400 5.39 26.47 -74.53
C ALA A 400 6.70 26.64 -73.78
N ASN A 401 6.76 27.65 -72.91
CA ASN A 401 7.92 27.84 -72.04
C ASN A 401 7.94 26.77 -70.96
N ALA A 402 9.15 26.40 -70.55
CA ALA A 402 9.33 25.53 -69.40
C ALA A 402 8.68 26.19 -68.17
N HIS A 403 7.81 25.46 -67.48
CA HIS A 403 7.23 25.89 -66.21
C HIS A 403 7.20 24.74 -65.22
N ASN A 404 7.02 25.09 -63.95
CA ASN A 404 6.78 24.17 -62.85
C ASN A 404 5.54 24.56 -62.06
N HIS A 405 5.04 23.62 -61.26
CA HIS A 405 3.96 23.84 -60.31
C HIS A 405 4.51 23.79 -58.89
N ILE A 406 3.90 24.56 -57.99
CA ILE A 406 4.15 24.50 -56.56
C ILE A 406 2.87 24.02 -55.90
N THR A 407 2.93 22.87 -55.23
CA THR A 407 1.79 22.28 -54.52
C THR A 407 2.11 22.20 -53.04
N ASP A 408 1.19 22.68 -52.20
CA ASP A 408 1.23 22.45 -50.76
C ASP A 408 0.66 21.06 -50.45
N ILE A 409 1.50 20.20 -49.88
CA ILE A 409 1.13 18.82 -49.53
C ILE A 409 0.96 18.63 -48.01
N MET A 410 0.75 19.71 -47.26
CA MET A 410 0.55 19.66 -45.81
C MET A 410 -0.83 19.08 -45.44
N PRO A 411 -0.91 17.97 -44.69
CA PRO A 411 -2.19 17.52 -44.12
C PRO A 411 -2.66 18.46 -43.01
N PRO A 412 -3.95 18.42 -42.60
CA PRO A 412 -4.41 19.11 -41.40
C PRO A 412 -3.56 18.73 -40.18
N TYR A 413 -3.22 19.71 -39.32
CA TYR A 413 -2.30 19.51 -38.20
C TYR A 413 -2.73 20.24 -36.92
N TYR A 414 -2.18 19.77 -35.80
CA TYR A 414 -2.22 20.43 -34.50
C TYR A 414 -0.77 20.55 -33.98
N ILE A 415 -0.35 21.72 -33.52
CA ILE A 415 1.03 21.98 -33.14
C ILE A 415 1.23 21.68 -31.65
N LEU A 416 2.14 20.74 -31.35
CA LEU A 416 2.70 20.51 -30.03
C LEU A 416 4.20 20.84 -30.07
N ALA A 417 4.74 21.36 -28.97
CA ALA A 417 6.18 21.49 -28.82
C ALA A 417 6.78 20.12 -28.54
N PHE A 418 8.01 19.88 -29.00
CA PHE A 418 8.80 18.74 -28.55
C PHE A 418 9.79 19.22 -27.49
N ILE A 419 9.75 18.60 -26.32
CA ILE A 419 10.71 18.85 -25.24
C ILE A 419 11.50 17.57 -24.94
N ILE A 420 12.77 17.73 -24.58
CA ILE A 420 13.70 16.64 -24.28
C ILE A 420 14.12 16.67 -22.82
N LYS A 421 14.21 15.51 -22.19
CA LYS A 421 14.70 15.38 -20.82
C LYS A 421 16.21 15.63 -20.79
N LEU A 422 16.64 16.59 -19.97
CA LEU A 422 18.04 16.99 -19.78
C LEU A 422 18.83 16.05 -18.88
#